data_AF-A0A1C4AT32-F1
#
_entry.id   AF-A0A1C4AT32-F1
#
_cell.length_a   1.000
_cell.length_b   1.000
_cell.length_c   1.000
_cell.angle_alpha   90.00
_cell.angle_beta   90.00
_cell.angle_gamma   90.00
#
_symmetry.space_group_name_H-M   'P 1'
#
loop_
_entity.id
_entity.type
_entity.pdbx_description
1 polymer ?
#
loop_
_entity_poly.entity_id
_entity_poly.type
_entity_poly.pdbx_seq_one_letter_code
_entity_poly.pdbx_strand_id
1 'polypeptide(L)'
;MKRTLFIVPLVFLSFTSHAKTVADFINGWPELATSPTIRAAIQQGAIGNAGLDAMSNGATSTTLGDEAQKLLAENGYDYAQAALRDLATTGCGENGLAEVYGLREKDCQAIIKVDAQIE
;
A
#
# COMPACT_ATOMS: atom_id res chain seq x y z
N MET A 1 -30.36 -33.30 44.45
CA MET A 1 -29.52 -33.23 43.24
C MET A 1 -29.23 -31.77 42.93
N LYS A 2 -27.98 -31.32 43.11
CA LYS A 2 -27.57 -29.91 42.96
C LYS A 2 -26.96 -29.75 41.56
N ARG A 3 -27.66 -29.06 40.65
CA ARG A 3 -27.20 -28.78 39.28
C ARG A 3 -26.19 -27.64 39.33
N THR A 4 -24.91 -27.97 39.20
CA THR A 4 -23.83 -26.98 39.08
C THR A 4 -23.83 -26.44 37.64
N LEU A 5 -24.31 -25.20 37.46
CA LEU A 5 -24.19 -24.48 36.21
C LEU A 5 -22.73 -24.03 36.04
N PHE A 6 -22.01 -24.63 35.09
CA PHE A 6 -20.72 -24.14 34.63
C PHE A 6 -20.96 -23.02 33.62
N ILE A 7 -20.75 -21.77 34.05
CA ILE A 7 -20.67 -20.61 33.16
C ILE A 7 -19.24 -20.56 32.62
N VAL A 8 -19.07 -20.92 31.35
CA VAL A 8 -17.79 -20.76 30.63
C VAL A 8 -17.66 -19.28 30.25
N PRO A 9 -16.63 -18.55 30.73
CA PRO A 9 -16.42 -17.17 30.33
C PRO A 9 -15.91 -17.14 28.89
N LEU A 10 -16.72 -16.60 27.98
CA LEU A 10 -16.36 -16.33 26.60
C LEU A 10 -15.36 -15.16 26.58
N VAL A 11 -14.06 -15.46 26.60
CA VAL A 11 -13.02 -14.45 26.44
C VAL A 11 -12.97 -14.07 24.95
N PHE A 12 -13.57 -12.92 24.61
CA PHE A 12 -13.42 -12.32 23.29
C PHE A 12 -11.96 -11.88 23.12
N LEU A 13 -11.17 -12.69 22.41
CA LEU A 13 -9.85 -12.29 21.93
C LEU A 13 -10.06 -11.26 20.80
N SER A 14 -10.01 -9.98 21.14
CA SER A 14 -9.92 -8.91 20.16
C SER A 14 -8.54 -8.98 19.50
N PHE A 15 -8.44 -9.62 18.35
CA PHE A 15 -7.25 -9.52 17.50
C PHE A 15 -7.16 -8.07 17.01
N THR A 16 -6.18 -7.32 17.50
CA THR A 16 -5.83 -6.01 16.96
C THR A 16 -5.24 -6.25 15.56
N SER A 17 -6.09 -6.20 14.53
CA SER A 17 -5.63 -6.16 13.14
C SER A 17 -4.92 -4.84 12.93
N HIS A 18 -3.59 -4.84 13.02
CA HIS A 18 -2.80 -3.68 12.62
C HIS A 18 -3.06 -3.38 11.14
N ALA A 19 -3.26 -2.09 10.83
CA ALA A 19 -3.34 -1.64 9.44
C ALA A 19 -2.08 -2.04 8.69
N LYS A 20 -2.24 -2.59 7.48
CA LYS A 20 -1.11 -2.98 6.64
C LYS A 20 -0.46 -1.73 6.05
N THR A 21 0.86 -1.70 6.10
CA THR A 21 1.68 -0.57 5.65
C THR A 21 2.10 -0.72 4.19
N VAL A 22 2.67 0.35 3.62
CA VAL A 22 3.36 0.32 2.32
C VAL A 22 4.46 -0.76 2.30
N ALA A 23 5.18 -0.91 3.42
CA ALA A 23 6.24 -1.91 3.53
C ALA A 23 5.66 -3.34 3.52
N ASP A 24 4.51 -3.56 4.15
CA ASP A 24 3.84 -4.87 4.13
C ASP A 24 3.40 -5.24 2.72
N PHE A 25 2.93 -4.27 1.93
CA PHE A 25 2.63 -4.47 0.51
C PHE A 25 3.87 -4.89 -0.28
N ILE A 26 4.94 -4.10 -0.21
CA ILE A 26 6.19 -4.36 -0.94
C ILE A 26 6.78 -5.72 -0.55
N ASN A 27 6.83 -6.03 0.75
CA ASN A 27 7.41 -7.27 1.26
C ASN A 27 6.54 -8.50 0.94
N GLY A 28 5.24 -8.32 0.66
CA GLY A 28 4.36 -9.37 0.16
C GLY A 28 4.75 -9.86 -1.25
N TRP A 29 5.51 -9.08 -2.01
CA TRP A 29 5.89 -9.37 -3.39
C TRP A 29 7.42 -9.32 -3.55
N PRO A 30 8.13 -10.47 -3.43
CA PRO A 30 9.60 -10.52 -3.52
C PRO A 30 10.17 -9.90 -4.81
N GLU A 31 9.42 -10.01 -5.90
CA GLU A 31 9.77 -9.47 -7.21
C GLU A 31 9.84 -7.93 -7.21
N LEU A 32 9.00 -7.27 -6.39
CA LEU A 32 9.07 -5.82 -6.17
C LEU A 32 10.14 -5.47 -5.14
N ALA A 33 10.24 -6.25 -4.05
CA ALA A 33 11.13 -5.96 -2.93
C ALA A 33 12.63 -6.01 -3.28
N THR A 34 13.02 -6.75 -4.33
CA THR A 34 14.42 -6.89 -4.75
C THR A 34 14.95 -5.71 -5.55
N SER A 35 14.09 -4.85 -6.09
CA SER A 35 14.51 -3.66 -6.85
C SER A 35 14.34 -2.38 -6.02
N PRO A 36 15.43 -1.70 -5.63
CA PRO A 36 15.35 -0.44 -4.89
C PRO A 36 14.57 0.64 -5.64
N THR A 37 14.65 0.67 -6.97
CA THR A 37 13.94 1.62 -7.82
C THR A 37 12.42 1.39 -7.76
N ILE A 38 11.97 0.14 -7.91
CA ILE A 38 10.54 -0.21 -7.80
C ILE A 38 10.02 0.17 -6.40
N ARG A 39 10.77 -0.16 -5.35
CA ARG A 39 10.40 0.17 -3.98
C ARG A 39 10.22 1.67 -3.77
N ALA A 40 11.18 2.46 -4.25
CA ALA A 40 11.12 3.91 -4.16
C ALA A 40 9.93 4.47 -4.94
N ALA A 41 9.69 3.98 -6.17
CA ALA A 41 8.58 4.41 -7.00
C ALA A 41 7.22 4.10 -6.36
N ILE A 42 7.01 2.90 -5.82
CA ILE A 42 5.79 2.52 -5.10
C ILE A 42 5.61 3.38 -3.85
N GLN A 43 6.69 3.59 -3.07
CA GLN A 43 6.61 4.40 -1.85
C GLN A 43 6.29 5.87 -2.15
N GLN A 44 6.89 6.45 -3.19
CA GLN A 44 6.58 7.81 -3.63
C GLN A 44 5.15 7.93 -4.17
N GLY A 45 4.71 6.96 -4.99
CA GLY A 45 3.33 6.92 -5.48
C GLY A 45 2.32 6.81 -4.34
N ALA A 46 2.60 5.97 -3.33
CA ALA A 46 1.74 5.84 -2.16
C ALA A 46 1.65 7.15 -1.36
N ILE A 47 2.79 7.83 -1.15
CA ILE A 47 2.82 9.15 -0.50
C ILE A 47 2.03 10.18 -1.31
N GLY A 48 2.17 10.18 -2.64
CA GLY A 48 1.43 11.05 -3.54
C GLY A 48 -0.08 10.81 -3.45
N ASN A 49 -0.50 9.55 -3.50
CA ASN A 49 -1.92 9.16 -3.40
C ASN A 49 -2.51 9.57 -2.04
N ALA A 50 -1.81 9.33 -0.93
CA ALA A 50 -2.26 9.77 0.39
C ALA A 50 -2.33 11.30 0.51
N GLY A 51 -1.39 12.03 -0.11
CA GLY A 51 -1.44 13.49 -0.18
C GLY A 51 -2.65 14.00 -0.96
N LEU A 52 -2.95 13.40 -2.11
CA LEU A 52 -4.14 13.76 -2.90
C LEU A 52 -5.44 13.47 -2.14
N ASP A 53 -5.50 12.34 -1.45
CA ASP A 53 -6.65 11.98 -0.62
C ASP A 53 -6.81 12.94 0.57
N ALA A 54 -5.72 13.27 1.26
CA ALA A 54 -5.72 14.29 2.32
C ALA A 54 -6.27 15.63 1.81
N MET A 55 -5.81 16.10 0.65
CA MET A 55 -6.33 17.33 0.03
C MET A 55 -7.82 17.22 -0.31
N SER A 56 -8.25 16.08 -0.87
CA SER A 56 -9.66 15.81 -1.17
C SER A 56 -10.53 15.83 0.09
N ASN A 57 -9.97 15.41 1.23
CA ASN A 57 -10.62 15.43 2.54
C ASN A 57 -10.50 16.79 3.26
N GLY A 58 -10.04 17.83 2.56
CA GLY A 58 -10.01 19.21 3.06
C GLY A 58 -8.75 19.59 3.81
N ALA A 59 -7.68 18.80 3.73
CA ALA A 59 -6.39 19.21 4.27
C ALA A 59 -5.90 20.50 3.60
N THR A 60 -5.40 21.42 4.41
CA THR A 60 -4.82 22.68 3.96
C THR A 60 -3.31 22.54 3.78
N SER A 61 -2.65 23.55 3.21
CA SER A 61 -1.18 23.53 3.07
C SER A 61 -0.45 23.33 4.40
N THR A 62 -1.03 23.74 5.53
CA THR A 62 -0.42 23.57 6.86
C THR A 62 -0.70 22.21 7.50
N THR A 63 -1.77 21.52 7.11
CA THR A 63 -2.16 20.21 7.69
C THR A 63 -1.89 19.03 6.76
N LEU A 64 -1.55 19.28 5.49
CA LEU A 64 -1.38 18.27 4.46
C LEU A 64 -0.38 17.17 4.85
N GLY A 65 0.77 17.54 5.41
CA GLY A 65 1.80 16.58 5.79
C GLY A 65 1.32 15.60 6.86
N ASP A 66 0.68 16.11 7.91
CA ASP A 66 0.22 15.31 9.05
C ASP A 66 -0.97 14.42 8.65
N GLU A 67 -1.92 14.96 7.90
CA GLU A 67 -3.09 14.20 7.41
C GLU A 67 -2.67 13.11 6.42
N ALA A 68 -1.75 13.39 5.50
CA ALA A 68 -1.22 12.39 4.57
C ALA A 68 -0.45 11.27 5.30
N GLN A 69 0.34 11.61 6.32
CA GLN A 69 1.04 10.62 7.15
C GLN A 69 0.07 9.74 7.93
N LYS A 70 -1.00 10.32 8.47
CA LYS A 70 -2.07 9.56 9.14
C LYS A 70 -2.74 8.59 8.17
N LEU A 71 -3.11 9.05 6.98
CA LEU A 71 -3.69 8.21 5.94
C LEU A 71 -2.74 7.09 5.51
N LEU A 72 -1.43 7.35 5.37
CA LEU A 72 -0.44 6.30 5.08
C LEU A 72 -0.33 5.26 6.20
N ALA A 73 -0.49 5.67 7.46
CA ALA A 73 -0.46 4.75 8.59
C ALA A 73 -1.72 3.86 8.63
N GLU A 74 -2.86 4.39 8.19
CA GLU A 74 -4.15 3.69 8.20
C GLU A 74 -4.37 2.83 6.94
N ASN A 75 -3.96 3.32 5.77
CA ASN A 75 -4.30 2.75 4.44
C ASN A 75 -3.07 2.56 3.53
N GLY A 76 -1.87 2.48 4.10
CA GLY A 76 -0.61 2.44 3.34
C GLY A 76 -0.52 1.30 2.32
N TYR A 77 -1.09 0.14 2.63
CA TYR A 77 -1.14 -1.00 1.71
C TYR A 77 -1.95 -0.67 0.44
N ASP A 78 -3.11 -0.04 0.60
CA ASP A 78 -4.01 0.28 -0.51
C ASP A 78 -3.42 1.38 -1.40
N TYR A 79 -2.80 2.40 -0.81
CA TYR A 79 -2.09 3.41 -1.59
C TYR A 79 -0.88 2.84 -2.33
N ALA A 80 -0.18 1.85 -1.75
CA ALA A 80 0.91 1.15 -2.41
C ALA A 80 0.41 0.27 -3.58
N GLN A 81 -0.73 -0.40 -3.42
CA GLN A 81 -1.40 -1.12 -4.49
C GLN A 81 -1.81 -0.20 -5.63
N ALA A 82 -2.43 0.95 -5.32
CA ALA A 82 -2.79 1.96 -6.32
C ALA A 82 -1.54 2.52 -7.04
N ALA A 83 -0.44 2.75 -6.31
CA ALA A 83 0.82 3.18 -6.89
C ALA A 83 1.41 2.13 -7.84
N LEU A 84 1.34 0.84 -7.49
CA LEU A 84 1.79 -0.23 -8.39
C LEU A 84 0.95 -0.26 -9.67
N ARG A 85 -0.38 -0.13 -9.56
CA ARG A 85 -1.28 -0.09 -10.72
C ARG A 85 -0.93 1.05 -11.67
N ASP A 86 -0.70 2.26 -11.15
CA ASP A 86 -0.29 3.40 -11.96
C ASP A 86 1.09 3.19 -12.62
N LEU A 87 2.05 2.59 -11.89
CA LEU A 87 3.34 2.22 -12.48
C LEU A 87 3.18 1.19 -13.59
N ALA A 88 2.28 0.22 -13.46
CA ALA A 88 2.04 -0.79 -14.48
C ALA A 88 1.39 -0.19 -15.74
N THR A 89 0.40 0.70 -15.58
CA THR A 89 -0.35 1.27 -16.72
C THR A 89 0.36 2.46 -17.35
N THR A 90 0.84 3.39 -16.53
CA THR A 90 1.37 4.70 -16.97
C THR A 90 2.90 4.71 -17.00
N GLY A 91 3.54 4.05 -16.04
CA GLY A 91 5.00 3.92 -16.01
C GLY A 91 5.51 2.95 -17.08
N CYS A 92 4.96 1.75 -17.14
CA CYS A 92 5.48 0.63 -17.94
C CYS A 92 4.61 0.27 -19.17
N GLY A 93 3.61 1.09 -19.51
CA GLY A 93 2.78 0.90 -20.70
C GLY A 93 3.54 1.11 -22.02
N GLU A 94 2.84 0.90 -23.14
CA GLU A 94 3.40 0.94 -24.52
C GLU A 94 4.07 2.28 -24.90
N ASN A 95 3.71 3.37 -24.23
CA ASN A 95 4.37 4.69 -24.30
C ASN A 95 4.67 5.23 -22.90
N GLY A 96 5.01 4.34 -21.97
CA GLY A 96 5.09 4.63 -20.55
C GLY A 96 6.27 5.52 -20.18
N LEU A 97 6.18 6.13 -19.00
CA LEU A 97 7.20 7.03 -18.46
C LEU A 97 8.34 6.28 -17.73
N ALA A 98 8.62 5.04 -18.11
CA ALA A 98 9.56 4.16 -17.41
C ALA A 98 10.93 4.83 -17.21
N GLU A 99 11.45 5.51 -18.24
CA GLU A 99 12.71 6.25 -18.18
C GLU A 99 12.68 7.39 -17.16
N VAL A 100 11.55 8.10 -17.03
CA VAL A 100 11.35 9.19 -16.05
C VAL A 100 11.41 8.64 -14.63
N TYR A 101 10.83 7.46 -14.42
CA TYR A 101 10.89 6.75 -13.14
C TYR A 101 12.22 5.99 -12.92
N GLY A 102 13.14 6.02 -13.89
CA GLY A 102 14.40 5.26 -13.85
C GLY A 102 14.20 3.74 -13.88
N LEU A 103 13.03 3.27 -14.34
CA LEU A 103 12.69 1.86 -14.44
C LEU A 103 13.33 1.26 -15.68
N ARG A 104 13.99 0.11 -15.52
CA ARG A 104 14.48 -0.68 -16.66
C ARG A 104 13.40 -1.65 -17.11
N GLU A 105 13.59 -2.21 -18.30
CA GLU A 105 12.72 -3.26 -18.87
C GLU A 105 12.38 -4.37 -17.85
N LYS A 106 13.40 -4.92 -17.18
CA LYS A 106 13.19 -5.96 -16.17
C LYS A 106 12.38 -5.49 -14.93
N ASP A 107 12.48 -4.20 -14.59
CA ASP A 107 11.73 -3.64 -13.48
C ASP A 107 10.24 -3.52 -13.91
N CYS A 108 9.98 -3.11 -15.15
CA CYS A 108 8.65 -3.08 -15.73
C CYS A 108 8.01 -4.47 -15.87
N GLN A 109 8.77 -5.48 -16.27
CA GLN A 109 8.30 -6.86 -16.30
C GLN A 109 7.86 -7.35 -14.91
N ALA A 110 8.61 -7.03 -13.86
CA ALA A 110 8.24 -7.36 -12.49
C ALA A 110 6.96 -6.60 -12.05
N ILE A 111 6.88 -5.30 -12.33
CA ILE A 111 5.70 -4.48 -12.02
C ILE A 111 4.44 -5.03 -12.68
N ILE A 112 4.46 -5.21 -14.01
CA ILE A 112 3.31 -5.69 -14.79
C ILE A 112 2.89 -7.09 -14.32
N LYS A 113 3.86 -7.97 -14.07
CA LYS A 113 3.59 -9.32 -13.61
C LYS A 113 2.90 -9.34 -12.24
N VAL A 114 3.36 -8.51 -11.30
CA VAL A 114 2.75 -8.47 -9.96
C VAL A 114 1.39 -7.77 -10.02
N ASP A 115 1.26 -6.70 -10.80
CA ASP A 115 -0.02 -6.02 -10.99
C ASP A 115 -1.11 -6.94 -11.53
N ALA A 116 -0.77 -7.82 -12.48
CA ALA A 116 -1.69 -8.82 -13.03
C ALA A 116 -2.11 -9.92 -12.02
N GLN A 117 -1.39 -10.06 -10.90
CA GLN A 117 -1.71 -11.03 -9.84
C GLN A 117 -2.55 -10.42 -8.71
N ILE A 118 -2.74 -9.10 -8.72
CA ILE A 118 -3.52 -8.38 -7.72
C ILE A 118 -4.94 -8.19 -8.27
N GLU A 119 -5.93 -8.74 -7.55
CA GLU A 119 -7.37 -8.58 -7.83
C GLU A 119 -7.88 -7.17 -7.51
#